data_AF-A0A5J6VVV3-F1
#
_entry.id   AF-A0A5J6VVV3-F1
#
_cell.length_a   1.000
_cell.length_b   1.000
_cell.length_c   1.000
_cell.angle_alpha   90.00
_cell.angle_beta   90.00
_cell.angle_gamma   90.00
#
_symmetry.space_group_name_H-M   'P 1'
#
loop_
_entity.id
_entity.type
_entity.pdbx_description
1 polymer ?
#
loop_
_entity_poly.entity_id
_entity_poly.type
_entity_poly.pdbx_seq_one_letter_code
_entity_poly.pdbx_strand_id
1 'polypeptide(L)'
;MDKLNLTFNPYKDIKNIHLSYEYLLSLISEDLFLSSSLIIKSGITFDVYKDVLIESAKKSKSIFYYSFNNAGDAIERKPDNIEWGDIEIRVNSYQKFLTNLTSIIKLPGFYFGIEYEDMGGGCDIPLLCYHKNTNNKTYILVPDFEIFEYNYYMQLNDETNINDKVNKAIFVGSTTGTNFEENRDCYNTVDNILNDPSVRISAARFFNNNYNVTFKLPSIVQCDSSETEKFLRNQPYMQAQRMTWDQQYQNRYIISVDGNGPTCTRVALALLSNSVLMKYNSNWIVYYHRALIPYYNYFPVKNHDDIERLMETFSHDLDLLRFINSNAKREFRLLFNRRNVQRMFAVALNELYAIFFGHNTIYEENRRCISRVAHLDIDTHFSNIGDKQFWPDHKIYCNGQFIEGITIYPASALIDWYNMEYQAKMENGTITECANGGGFVGVKGQHLRMTAFRFLAKPNIPCHIVYEGEFESGLKKIVNNGNWLEHNNEKLKCITIEFEDI
;
A
#
# COMPACT_ATOMS: atom_id res chain seq x y z
N MET A 1 -12.12 -33.15 -1.98
CA MET A 1 -11.74 -32.10 -2.95
C MET A 1 -12.90 -31.75 -3.89
N ASP A 2 -13.80 -32.69 -4.23
CA ASP A 2 -14.94 -32.50 -5.17
C ASP A 2 -16.07 -31.53 -4.75
N LYS A 3 -15.88 -30.71 -3.70
CA LYS A 3 -16.86 -29.70 -3.27
C LYS A 3 -16.31 -28.28 -3.19
N LEU A 4 -15.04 -28.07 -3.52
CA LEU A 4 -14.55 -26.74 -3.86
C LEU A 4 -14.92 -26.50 -5.34
N ASN A 5 -16.18 -26.14 -5.58
CA ASN A 5 -16.63 -25.57 -6.86
C ASN A 5 -15.92 -24.21 -7.04
N LEU A 6 -14.63 -24.26 -7.35
CA LEU A 6 -13.83 -23.13 -7.82
C LEU A 6 -14.18 -22.82 -9.27
N THR A 7 -15.47 -22.72 -9.59
CA THR A 7 -15.94 -22.06 -10.82
C THR A 7 -15.89 -20.54 -10.65
N PHE A 8 -14.87 -20.04 -9.94
CA PHE A 8 -14.37 -18.71 -10.24
C PHE A 8 -13.54 -18.89 -11.50
N ASN A 9 -13.89 -18.19 -12.56
CA ASN A 9 -13.21 -18.30 -13.84
C ASN A 9 -12.03 -17.30 -13.85
N PRO A 10 -10.79 -17.68 -13.48
CA PRO A 10 -9.64 -16.78 -13.48
C PRO A 10 -9.25 -16.32 -14.89
N TYR A 11 -9.91 -16.86 -15.94
CA TYR A 11 -9.71 -16.49 -17.34
C TYR A 11 -10.42 -15.20 -17.78
N LYS A 12 -10.99 -14.39 -16.87
CA LYS A 12 -11.28 -12.99 -17.21
C LYS A 12 -9.98 -12.18 -17.20
N ASP A 13 -9.27 -12.37 -18.31
CA ASP A 13 -8.14 -11.60 -18.83
C ASP A 13 -6.86 -11.56 -17.99
N ILE A 14 -5.97 -12.53 -18.25
CA ILE A 14 -4.52 -12.33 -18.16
C ILE A 14 -4.08 -11.07 -18.97
N LYS A 15 -4.91 -10.63 -19.92
CA LYS A 15 -4.73 -9.39 -20.71
C LYS A 15 -5.06 -8.09 -19.97
N ASN A 16 -5.79 -8.12 -18.84
CA ASN A 16 -6.14 -6.91 -18.10
C ASN A 16 -5.09 -6.67 -17.01
N ILE A 17 -3.97 -6.17 -17.51
CA ILE A 17 -2.69 -5.89 -16.87
C ILE A 17 -2.79 -4.82 -15.77
N HIS A 18 -3.89 -4.07 -15.80
CA HIS A 18 -4.11 -2.90 -14.98
C HIS A 18 -5.47 -3.01 -14.32
N LEU A 19 -5.54 -2.61 -13.05
CA LEU A 19 -6.82 -2.50 -12.37
C LEU A 19 -7.64 -1.41 -13.06
N SER A 20 -8.83 -1.75 -13.55
CA SER A 20 -9.74 -0.75 -14.10
C SER A 20 -10.25 0.16 -12.99
N TYR A 21 -10.81 1.31 -13.37
CA TYR A 21 -11.50 2.17 -12.42
C TYR A 21 -12.60 1.41 -11.67
N GLU A 22 -13.37 0.59 -12.38
CA GLU A 22 -14.47 -0.21 -11.85
C GLU A 22 -13.98 -1.28 -10.88
N TYR A 23 -12.82 -1.88 -11.13
CA TYR A 23 -12.22 -2.83 -10.18
C TYR A 23 -11.83 -2.12 -8.88
N LEU A 24 -11.11 -0.99 -8.96
CA LEU A 24 -10.74 -0.21 -7.78
C LEU A 24 -11.98 0.28 -7.02
N LEU A 25 -12.99 0.76 -7.75
CA LEU A 25 -14.28 1.14 -7.19
C LEU A 25 -14.94 -0.02 -6.45
N SER A 26 -14.90 -1.24 -7.00
CA SER A 26 -15.51 -2.42 -6.36
C SER A 26 -14.93 -2.74 -4.98
N LEU A 27 -13.70 -2.31 -4.68
CA LEU A 27 -13.07 -2.50 -3.36
C LEU A 27 -13.67 -1.59 -2.28
N ILE A 28 -14.30 -0.48 -2.65
CA ILE A 28 -14.90 0.52 -1.74
C ILE A 28 -16.35 0.86 -2.06
N SER A 29 -16.98 0.22 -3.04
CA SER A 29 -18.33 0.55 -3.49
C SER A 29 -19.37 0.39 -2.39
N GLU A 30 -19.19 -0.60 -1.52
CA GLU A 30 -20.02 -0.77 -0.32
C GLU A 30 -19.89 0.43 0.63
N ASP A 31 -18.67 0.93 0.84
CA ASP A 31 -18.41 2.05 1.75
C ASP A 31 -19.00 3.36 1.22
N LEU A 32 -18.86 3.57 -0.09
CA LEU A 32 -19.44 4.71 -0.80
C LEU A 32 -20.97 4.64 -0.82
N PHE A 33 -21.55 3.45 -1.02
CA PHE A 33 -23.00 3.25 -0.98
C PHE A 33 -23.58 3.57 0.41
N LEU A 34 -22.93 3.10 1.48
CA LEU A 34 -23.34 3.39 2.86
C LEU A 34 -23.21 4.88 3.17
N SER A 35 -22.12 5.51 2.72
CA SER A 35 -21.88 6.95 2.88
C SER A 35 -22.91 7.80 2.13
N SER A 36 -23.21 7.46 0.88
CA SER A 36 -24.26 8.09 0.08
C SER A 36 -25.63 7.93 0.73
N SER A 37 -25.94 6.74 1.23
CA SER A 37 -27.19 6.46 1.94
C SER A 37 -27.34 7.30 3.20
N LEU A 38 -26.26 7.50 3.96
CA LEU A 38 -26.24 8.36 5.15
C LEU A 38 -26.51 9.82 4.76
N ILE A 39 -25.78 10.34 3.77
CA ILE A 39 -25.93 11.73 3.29
C ILE A 39 -27.37 12.00 2.84
N ILE A 40 -27.92 11.12 1.99
CA ILE A 40 -29.26 11.29 1.42
C ILE A 40 -30.34 11.20 2.51
N LYS A 41 -30.29 10.17 3.38
CA LYS A 41 -31.32 9.97 4.42
C LYS A 41 -31.31 11.06 5.47
N SER A 42 -30.13 11.60 5.79
CA SER A 42 -29.98 12.66 6.79
C SER A 42 -30.10 14.07 6.20
N GLY A 43 -30.28 14.20 4.87
CA GLY A 43 -30.39 15.50 4.20
C GLY A 43 -29.13 16.37 4.35
N ILE A 44 -27.95 15.74 4.43
CA ILE A 44 -26.68 16.44 4.64
C ILE A 44 -26.28 17.12 3.33
N THR A 45 -26.34 18.45 3.29
CA THR A 45 -25.78 19.23 2.19
C THR A 45 -24.25 19.29 2.30
N PHE A 46 -23.56 19.71 1.24
CA PHE A 46 -22.11 19.88 1.30
C PHE A 46 -21.67 20.92 2.35
N ASP A 47 -22.41 22.02 2.50
CA ASP A 47 -22.12 23.05 3.51
C ASP A 47 -22.28 22.49 4.93
N VAL A 48 -23.35 21.71 5.19
CA VAL A 48 -23.55 21.04 6.47
C VAL A 48 -22.45 20.02 6.73
N TYR A 49 -22.07 19.21 5.73
CA TYR A 49 -20.96 18.27 5.83
C TYR A 49 -19.66 18.98 6.22
N LYS A 50 -19.32 20.07 5.53
CA LYS A 50 -18.13 20.88 5.79
C LYS A 50 -18.12 21.45 7.21
N ASP A 51 -19.22 22.02 7.66
CA ASP A 51 -19.32 22.60 9.00
C ASP A 51 -19.17 21.53 10.09
N VAL A 52 -19.86 20.40 9.94
CA VAL A 52 -19.75 19.26 10.87
C VAL A 52 -18.34 18.67 10.87
N LEU A 53 -17.69 18.59 9.72
CA LEU A 53 -16.31 18.11 9.59
C LEU A 53 -15.32 19.03 10.32
N ILE A 54 -15.44 20.34 10.13
CA ILE A 54 -14.60 21.33 10.82
C ILE A 54 -14.79 21.23 12.34
N GLU A 55 -16.04 21.13 12.80
CA GLU A 55 -16.34 20.98 14.23
C GLU A 55 -15.84 19.65 14.81
N SER A 56 -15.92 18.56 14.03
CA SER A 56 -15.39 17.26 14.43
C SER A 56 -13.88 17.29 14.58
N ALA A 57 -13.17 17.91 13.62
CA ALA A 57 -11.72 18.07 13.67
C ALA A 57 -11.23 18.99 14.80
N LYS A 58 -12.07 19.92 15.29
CA LYS A 58 -11.75 20.72 16.49
C LYS A 58 -11.89 19.93 17.79
N LYS A 59 -12.80 18.96 17.83
CA LYS A 59 -13.14 18.17 19.02
C LYS A 59 -12.32 16.89 19.15
N SER A 60 -11.91 16.32 18.02
CA SER A 60 -11.09 15.12 17.95
C SER A 60 -9.62 15.46 17.76
N LYS A 61 -8.74 14.65 18.36
CA LYS A 61 -7.28 14.73 18.17
C LYS A 61 -6.79 13.93 16.96
N SER A 62 -7.68 13.15 16.36
CA SER A 62 -7.38 12.14 15.34
C SER A 62 -8.13 12.35 14.03
N ILE A 63 -9.10 13.27 14.01
CA ILE A 63 -9.76 13.71 12.77
C ILE A 63 -9.07 14.96 12.24
N PHE A 64 -8.58 14.89 11.01
CA PHE A 64 -8.10 16.04 10.25
C PHE A 64 -8.96 16.22 9.01
N TYR A 65 -9.10 17.45 8.56
CA TYR A 65 -9.74 17.74 7.29
C TYR A 65 -8.75 18.34 6.30
N TYR A 66 -9.07 18.12 5.03
CA TYR A 66 -8.31 18.62 3.91
C TYR A 66 -9.22 19.41 3.00
N SER A 67 -8.69 20.47 2.42
CA SER A 67 -9.41 21.33 1.48
C SER A 67 -8.61 21.53 0.21
N PHE A 68 -9.25 21.27 -0.92
CA PHE A 68 -8.75 21.68 -2.22
C PHE A 68 -8.98 23.18 -2.43
N ASN A 69 -8.03 23.85 -3.08
CA ASN A 69 -8.20 25.23 -3.51
C ASN A 69 -9.31 25.36 -4.58
N ASN A 70 -9.64 26.60 -4.98
CA ASN A 70 -10.67 26.84 -5.99
C ASN A 70 -10.32 26.31 -7.39
N ALA A 71 -9.03 26.06 -7.67
CA ALA A 71 -8.60 25.45 -8.92
C ALA A 71 -8.64 23.90 -8.87
N GLY A 72 -8.75 23.32 -7.68
CA GLY A 72 -8.71 21.89 -7.43
C GLY A 72 -7.32 21.27 -7.53
N ASP A 73 -6.24 22.05 -7.63
CA ASP A 73 -4.89 21.56 -7.94
C ASP A 73 -3.89 21.67 -6.77
N ALA A 74 -4.31 22.24 -5.65
CA ALA A 74 -3.56 22.27 -4.40
C ALA A 74 -4.45 21.84 -3.23
N ILE A 75 -3.83 21.21 -2.23
CA ILE A 75 -4.51 20.69 -1.05
C ILE A 75 -3.86 21.20 0.23
N GLU A 76 -4.68 21.69 1.14
CA GLU A 76 -4.27 22.14 2.47
C GLU A 76 -4.91 21.27 3.54
N ARG A 77 -4.17 21.03 4.63
CA ARG A 77 -4.64 20.30 5.82
C ARG A 77 -5.02 21.29 6.92
N LYS A 78 -6.02 20.94 7.73
CA LYS A 78 -6.30 21.54 9.04
C LYS A 78 -6.78 20.50 10.07
N PRO A 79 -6.59 20.74 11.39
CA PRO A 79 -5.79 21.83 11.96
C PRO A 79 -4.29 21.72 11.61
N ASP A 80 -3.56 22.83 11.70
CA ASP A 80 -2.11 22.84 11.43
C ASP A 80 -1.34 22.19 12.57
N ASN A 81 -1.78 22.43 13.82
CA ASN A 81 -1.17 21.92 15.04
C ASN A 81 -1.58 20.46 15.27
N ILE A 82 -0.60 19.63 15.65
CA ILE A 82 -0.80 18.23 15.96
C ILE A 82 -0.42 18.03 17.43
N GLU A 83 -1.40 17.64 18.25
CA GLU A 83 -1.19 17.48 19.69
C GLU A 83 -0.62 16.12 20.09
N TRP A 84 -0.64 15.14 19.17
CA TRP A 84 -0.25 13.76 19.43
C TRP A 84 0.82 13.28 18.44
N GLY A 85 2.04 13.08 18.93
CA GLY A 85 3.21 12.76 18.10
C GLY A 85 3.08 11.48 17.26
N ASP A 86 2.36 10.45 17.74
CA ASP A 86 2.17 9.22 16.95
C ASP A 86 1.29 9.45 15.71
N ILE A 87 0.33 10.38 15.80
CA ILE A 87 -0.53 10.78 14.68
C ILE A 87 0.21 11.72 13.74
N GLU A 88 1.14 12.55 14.25
CA GLU A 88 1.89 13.51 13.45
C GLU A 88 2.58 12.88 12.24
N ILE A 89 3.25 11.75 12.44
CA ILE A 89 3.91 11.02 11.35
C ILE A 89 2.88 10.66 10.29
N ARG A 90 1.76 10.04 10.68
CA ARG A 90 0.71 9.61 9.74
C ARG A 90 0.19 10.79 8.91
N VAL A 91 -0.19 11.86 9.59
CA VAL A 91 -0.80 13.04 8.98
C VAL A 91 0.17 13.74 8.02
N ASN A 92 1.45 13.83 8.37
CA ASN A 92 2.48 14.41 7.50
C ASN A 92 2.71 13.55 6.26
N SER A 93 2.75 12.24 6.42
CA SER A 93 2.91 11.30 5.31
C SER A 93 1.71 11.37 4.34
N TYR A 94 0.47 11.44 4.84
CA TYR A 94 -0.70 11.68 3.98
C TYR A 94 -0.69 13.05 3.33
N GLN A 95 -0.29 14.14 4.01
CA GLN A 95 -0.21 15.45 3.37
C GLN A 95 0.74 15.43 2.16
N LYS A 96 1.90 14.80 2.30
CA LYS A 96 2.85 14.61 1.18
C LYS A 96 2.22 13.78 0.06
N PHE A 97 1.59 12.65 0.40
CA PHE A 97 0.91 11.79 -0.55
C PHE A 97 -0.22 12.51 -1.31
N LEU A 98 -1.09 13.22 -0.61
CA LEU A 98 -2.22 13.96 -1.17
C LEU A 98 -1.78 15.14 -2.05
N THR A 99 -0.68 15.81 -1.69
CA THR A 99 -0.09 16.86 -2.54
C THR A 99 0.33 16.28 -3.89
N ASN A 100 0.89 15.07 -3.93
CA ASN A 100 1.20 14.40 -5.19
C ASN A 100 -0.06 13.96 -5.93
N LEU A 101 -1.13 13.65 -5.19
CA LEU A 101 -2.41 13.20 -5.75
C LEU A 101 -3.12 14.29 -6.58
N THR A 102 -2.83 15.57 -6.36
CA THR A 102 -3.42 16.66 -7.17
C THR A 102 -2.94 16.66 -8.63
N SER A 103 -1.90 15.90 -8.94
CA SER A 103 -1.50 15.61 -10.33
C SER A 103 -2.45 14.63 -11.04
N ILE A 104 -3.26 13.88 -10.29
CA ILE A 104 -4.19 12.84 -10.77
C ILE A 104 -5.58 13.40 -10.95
N ILE A 105 -6.05 14.15 -9.96
CA ILE A 105 -7.43 14.61 -9.83
C ILE A 105 -7.49 16.09 -9.51
N LYS A 106 -8.56 16.74 -9.96
CA LYS A 106 -8.90 18.11 -9.59
C LYS A 106 -10.25 18.14 -8.91
N LEU A 107 -10.34 18.71 -7.71
CA LEU A 107 -11.58 18.76 -6.93
C LEU A 107 -11.83 20.19 -6.38
N PRO A 108 -12.23 21.16 -7.22
CA PRO A 108 -12.38 22.56 -6.84
C PRO A 108 -13.21 22.79 -5.57
N GLY A 109 -12.61 23.44 -4.56
CA GLY A 109 -13.28 23.83 -3.33
C GLY A 109 -13.78 22.68 -2.45
N PHE A 110 -13.36 21.45 -2.72
CA PHE A 110 -13.82 20.27 -2.01
C PHE A 110 -13.15 20.12 -0.63
N TYR A 111 -13.94 19.67 0.36
CA TYR A 111 -13.49 19.37 1.71
C TYR A 111 -13.74 17.90 2.00
N PHE A 112 -12.81 17.23 2.69
CA PHE A 112 -12.99 15.86 3.16
C PHE A 112 -12.19 15.60 4.44
N GLY A 113 -12.64 14.64 5.23
CA GLY A 113 -11.99 14.25 6.49
C GLY A 113 -11.25 12.92 6.40
N ILE A 114 -10.16 12.80 7.15
CA ILE A 114 -9.46 11.54 7.41
C ILE A 114 -9.41 11.30 8.92
N GLU A 115 -9.82 10.11 9.33
CA GLU A 115 -9.65 9.55 10.68
C GLU A 115 -8.34 8.76 10.76
N TYR A 116 -7.53 9.08 11.77
CA TYR A 116 -6.19 8.54 11.97
C TYR A 116 -6.04 7.59 13.14
N GLU A 117 -7.03 7.47 14.03
CA GLU A 117 -6.96 6.59 15.19
C GLU A 117 -7.06 5.10 14.82
N ASP A 118 -6.44 4.26 15.65
CA ASP A 118 -6.52 2.81 15.50
C ASP A 118 -7.85 2.22 15.99
N MET A 119 -8.64 2.99 16.75
CA MET A 119 -9.84 2.54 17.44
C MET A 119 -10.96 3.59 17.34
N GLY A 120 -11.14 4.18 16.16
CA GLY A 120 -12.18 5.19 15.93
C GLY A 120 -13.60 4.65 16.11
N GLY A 121 -14.41 5.39 16.86
CA GLY A 121 -15.82 5.06 17.16
C GLY A 121 -16.82 5.34 16.04
N GLY A 122 -16.36 5.71 14.84
CA GLY A 122 -17.21 6.25 13.79
C GLY A 122 -17.51 7.74 13.97
N CYS A 123 -18.09 8.34 12.94
CA CYS A 123 -18.58 9.72 12.93
C CYS A 123 -19.98 9.78 12.31
N ASP A 124 -20.72 10.87 12.52
CA ASP A 124 -22.05 11.10 11.91
C ASP A 124 -21.97 11.56 10.45
N ILE A 125 -20.76 11.74 9.92
CA ILE A 125 -20.49 12.09 8.53
C ILE A 125 -19.50 11.10 7.91
N PRO A 126 -19.50 10.96 6.57
CA PRO A 126 -18.51 10.15 5.90
C PRO A 126 -17.07 10.66 6.11
N LEU A 127 -16.20 9.78 6.56
CA LEU A 127 -14.76 10.03 6.72
C LEU A 127 -13.95 8.97 5.97
N LEU A 128 -12.78 9.36 5.46
CA LEU A 128 -11.80 8.40 4.98
C LEU A 128 -11.04 7.82 6.18
N CYS A 129 -10.67 6.55 6.12
CA CYS A 129 -9.87 5.90 7.16
C CYS A 129 -9.09 4.74 6.56
N TYR A 130 -7.99 4.33 7.19
CA TYR A 130 -7.19 3.22 6.66
C TYR A 130 -7.76 1.84 7.03
N HIS A 131 -8.61 1.77 8.05
CA HIS A 131 -9.30 0.56 8.45
C HIS A 131 -10.67 0.81 9.07
N LYS A 132 -11.51 -0.23 9.10
CA LYS A 132 -12.78 -0.18 9.84
C LYS A 132 -13.29 -1.57 10.22
N ASN A 133 -14.25 -1.60 11.14
CA ASN A 133 -15.10 -2.77 11.34
C ASN A 133 -16.12 -2.81 10.18
N THR A 134 -16.46 -3.99 9.68
CA THR A 134 -17.46 -4.16 8.63
C THR A 134 -18.83 -3.59 9.00
N ASN A 135 -19.14 -3.46 10.30
CA ASN A 135 -20.36 -2.83 10.78
C ASN A 135 -20.33 -1.29 10.75
N ASN A 136 -19.16 -0.67 10.57
CA ASN A 136 -19.04 0.78 10.46
C ASN A 136 -19.47 1.25 9.06
N LYS A 137 -20.48 2.12 9.05
CA LYS A 137 -21.16 2.62 7.84
C LYS A 137 -20.69 4.00 7.40
N THR A 138 -19.88 4.68 8.19
CA THR A 138 -19.47 6.07 7.95
C THR A 138 -18.04 6.17 7.43
N TYR A 139 -17.29 5.08 7.51
CA TYR A 139 -15.91 5.02 7.07
C TYR A 139 -15.78 4.49 5.65
N ILE A 140 -15.01 5.21 4.84
CA ILE A 140 -14.55 4.84 3.50
C ILE A 140 -13.09 4.44 3.60
N LEU A 141 -12.79 3.20 3.21
CA LEU A 141 -11.43 2.68 3.31
C LEU A 141 -10.50 3.31 2.27
N VAL A 142 -9.33 3.73 2.73
CA VAL A 142 -8.23 4.22 1.90
C VAL A 142 -6.91 3.53 2.27
N PRO A 143 -5.88 3.60 1.40
CA PRO A 143 -4.56 3.08 1.73
C PRO A 143 -3.93 3.70 2.96
N ASP A 144 -3.35 2.86 3.82
CA ASP A 144 -2.67 3.23 5.06
C ASP A 144 -1.36 4.00 4.84
N PHE A 145 -0.94 4.79 5.83
CA PHE A 145 0.26 5.62 5.74
C PHE A 145 1.56 4.84 5.70
N GLU A 146 1.58 3.69 6.37
CA GLU A 146 2.75 2.81 6.34
C GLU A 146 3.10 2.40 4.91
N ILE A 147 2.11 2.27 4.02
CA ILE A 147 2.35 1.86 2.63
C ILE A 147 3.30 2.84 1.94
N PHE A 148 3.10 4.16 2.08
CA PHE A 148 3.96 5.14 1.44
C PHE A 148 5.22 5.47 2.26
N GLU A 149 5.20 5.35 3.59
CA GLU A 149 6.42 5.46 4.42
C GLU A 149 7.42 4.35 4.12
N TYR A 150 6.94 3.13 3.93
CA TYR A 150 7.74 1.99 3.53
C TYR A 150 7.90 1.88 2.02
N ASN A 151 7.80 2.99 1.27
CA ASN A 151 7.99 3.02 -0.18
C ASN A 151 7.30 1.85 -0.90
N TYR A 152 6.02 1.64 -0.60
CA TYR A 152 5.16 0.62 -1.18
C TYR A 152 5.66 -0.82 -0.91
N TYR A 153 6.37 -0.98 0.20
CA TYR A 153 7.09 -2.17 0.67
C TYR A 153 8.12 -2.71 -0.33
N MET A 154 8.55 -1.89 -1.30
CA MET A 154 9.43 -2.34 -2.37
C MET A 154 10.80 -2.76 -1.84
N GLN A 155 11.34 -2.15 -0.80
CA GLN A 155 12.66 -2.51 -0.26
C GLN A 155 12.74 -3.90 0.38
N LEU A 156 11.63 -4.65 0.49
CA LEU A 156 11.60 -5.95 1.14
C LEU A 156 11.56 -7.05 0.08
N ASN A 157 12.46 -8.02 0.21
CA ASN A 157 12.53 -9.15 -0.72
C ASN A 157 12.69 -10.45 0.05
N ASP A 158 11.92 -11.46 -0.35
CA ASP A 158 12.06 -12.82 0.17
C ASP A 158 12.61 -13.71 -0.95
N GLU A 159 13.92 -13.94 -0.93
CA GLU A 159 14.63 -14.71 -1.94
C GLU A 159 14.51 -16.23 -1.73
N THR A 160 14.02 -16.66 -0.56
CA THR A 160 13.99 -18.08 -0.21
C THR A 160 12.79 -18.76 -0.89
N ASN A 161 13.03 -19.71 -1.78
CA ASN A 161 11.97 -20.46 -2.46
C ASN A 161 11.11 -21.23 -1.44
N ILE A 162 9.81 -21.33 -1.67
CA ILE A 162 8.86 -22.02 -0.79
C ILE A 162 9.27 -23.48 -0.48
N ASN A 163 9.97 -24.14 -1.39
CA ASN A 163 10.48 -25.51 -1.20
C ASN A 163 11.58 -25.58 -0.14
N ASP A 164 12.39 -24.54 -0.05
CA ASP A 164 13.54 -24.46 0.85
C ASP A 164 13.15 -23.92 2.24
N LYS A 165 11.95 -23.36 2.36
CA LYS A 165 11.41 -22.88 3.62
C LYS A 165 11.10 -24.03 4.57
N VAL A 166 11.41 -23.78 5.84
CA VAL A 166 11.10 -24.69 6.94
C VAL A 166 9.59 -24.85 7.05
N ASN A 167 9.10 -26.09 7.17
CA ASN A 167 7.67 -26.41 7.31
C ASN A 167 7.14 -26.03 8.70
N LYS A 168 7.15 -24.74 9.01
CA LYS A 168 6.69 -24.13 10.26
C LYS A 168 5.83 -22.92 9.99
N ALA A 169 4.92 -22.63 10.91
CA ALA A 169 4.20 -21.38 10.94
C ALA A 169 4.83 -20.41 11.93
N ILE A 170 4.84 -19.12 11.61
CA ILE A 170 5.44 -18.10 12.46
C ILE A 170 4.58 -16.85 12.66
N PHE A 171 4.55 -16.38 13.90
CA PHE A 171 4.09 -15.05 14.31
C PHE A 171 5.10 -14.44 15.29
N VAL A 172 5.47 -13.19 15.06
CA VAL A 172 6.25 -12.39 16.02
C VAL A 172 5.65 -11.00 16.11
N GLY A 173 5.12 -10.62 17.27
CA GLY A 173 4.39 -9.36 17.41
C GLY A 173 4.39 -8.80 18.81
N SER A 174 3.60 -7.76 19.05
CA SER A 174 3.35 -7.22 20.38
C SER A 174 2.09 -7.82 20.98
N THR A 175 1.90 -7.61 22.29
CA THR A 175 0.68 -7.99 23.02
C THR A 175 -0.56 -7.14 22.69
N THR A 176 -0.49 -6.27 21.67
CA THR A 176 -1.68 -5.55 21.16
C THR A 176 -2.69 -6.52 20.59
N GLY A 177 -3.96 -6.12 20.51
CA GLY A 177 -5.01 -7.02 20.05
C GLY A 177 -6.28 -6.84 20.83
N THR A 178 -7.37 -7.37 20.29
CA THR A 178 -8.65 -7.52 20.98
C THR A 178 -8.78 -8.95 21.51
N ASN A 179 -9.74 -9.19 22.40
CA ASN A 179 -10.23 -10.54 22.68
C ASN A 179 -11.01 -11.11 21.47
N PHE A 180 -11.49 -12.35 21.58
CA PHE A 180 -12.29 -12.99 20.53
C PHE A 180 -13.69 -12.36 20.34
N GLU A 181 -14.18 -11.62 21.33
CA GLU A 181 -15.41 -10.84 21.23
C GLU A 181 -15.21 -9.49 20.55
N GLU A 182 -13.99 -9.18 20.11
CA GLU A 182 -13.59 -7.91 19.49
C GLU A 182 -13.73 -6.67 20.40
N ASN A 183 -13.68 -6.83 21.72
CA ASN A 183 -13.64 -5.73 22.69
C ASN A 183 -12.27 -5.03 22.60
N ARG A 184 -12.25 -3.77 22.13
CA ARG A 184 -11.02 -3.04 21.77
C ARG A 184 -10.34 -2.28 22.92
N ASP A 185 -11.05 -1.99 24.00
CA ASP A 185 -10.50 -1.32 25.19
C ASP A 185 -9.80 -2.31 26.14
N CYS A 186 -9.29 -3.44 25.63
CA CYS A 186 -8.64 -4.43 26.46
C CYS A 186 -7.19 -4.01 26.75
N TYR A 187 -7.03 -3.10 27.72
CA TYR A 187 -5.78 -3.06 28.45
C TYR A 187 -5.48 -4.46 28.99
N ASN A 188 -4.21 -4.85 28.90
CA ASN A 188 -3.72 -6.04 29.54
C ASN A 188 -3.79 -5.81 31.05
N THR A 189 -4.75 -6.48 31.69
CA THR A 189 -4.87 -6.65 33.15
C THR A 189 -4.59 -8.12 33.47
N VAL A 190 -4.14 -8.43 34.68
CA VAL A 190 -3.92 -9.84 35.09
C VAL A 190 -5.19 -10.68 34.89
N ASP A 191 -6.35 -10.11 35.19
CA ASP A 191 -7.65 -10.78 35.03
C ASP A 191 -7.95 -11.10 33.57
N ASN A 192 -7.86 -10.11 32.67
CA ASN A 192 -8.07 -10.31 31.24
C ASN A 192 -7.08 -11.35 30.70
N ILE A 193 -5.80 -11.27 31.05
CA ILE A 193 -4.80 -12.25 30.59
C ILE A 193 -5.18 -13.69 30.99
N LEU A 194 -5.74 -13.89 32.18
CA LEU A 194 -6.09 -15.21 32.69
C LEU A 194 -7.42 -15.71 32.11
N ASN A 195 -8.43 -14.85 32.08
CA ASN A 195 -9.83 -15.24 31.86
C ASN A 195 -10.37 -14.88 30.47
N ASP A 196 -9.89 -13.80 29.86
CA ASP A 196 -10.32 -13.32 28.54
C ASP A 196 -9.15 -12.66 27.78
N PRO A 197 -8.11 -13.44 27.43
CA PRO A 197 -6.91 -12.89 26.84
C PRO A 197 -7.19 -12.36 25.43
N SER A 198 -6.41 -11.36 25.02
CA SER A 198 -6.36 -11.00 23.60
C SER A 198 -6.01 -12.22 22.75
N VAL A 199 -6.48 -12.26 21.50
CA VAL A 199 -6.27 -13.40 20.58
C VAL A 199 -4.78 -13.74 20.46
N ARG A 200 -3.91 -12.73 20.51
CA ARG A 200 -2.45 -12.92 20.46
C ARG A 200 -1.90 -13.58 21.72
N ILE A 201 -2.33 -13.15 22.91
CA ILE A 201 -1.90 -13.76 24.17
C ILE A 201 -2.41 -15.20 24.26
N SER A 202 -3.66 -15.42 23.86
CA SER A 202 -4.26 -16.76 23.77
C SER A 202 -3.47 -17.67 22.84
N ALA A 203 -3.14 -17.21 21.63
CA ALA A 203 -2.35 -17.96 20.66
C ALA A 203 -0.93 -18.25 21.19
N ALA A 204 -0.27 -17.26 21.80
CA ALA A 204 1.07 -17.46 22.38
C ALA A 204 1.07 -18.50 23.51
N ARG A 205 0.03 -18.51 24.36
CA ARG A 205 -0.18 -19.53 25.39
C ARG A 205 -0.40 -20.90 24.76
N PHE A 206 -1.29 -20.99 23.77
CA PHE A 206 -1.66 -22.23 23.09
C PHE A 206 -0.44 -22.88 22.41
N PHE A 207 0.37 -22.11 21.69
CA PHE A 207 1.52 -22.62 20.93
C PHE A 207 2.84 -22.66 21.72
N ASN A 208 2.85 -22.39 23.03
CA ASN A 208 4.09 -22.25 23.81
C ASN A 208 5.05 -23.46 23.70
N ASN A 209 4.49 -24.67 23.60
CA ASN A 209 5.26 -25.93 23.49
C ASN A 209 5.15 -26.59 22.10
N ASN A 210 4.66 -25.86 21.10
CA ASN A 210 4.46 -26.38 19.76
C ASN A 210 5.74 -26.23 18.93
N TYR A 211 6.33 -27.35 18.48
CA TYR A 211 7.56 -27.32 17.68
C TYR A 211 7.33 -26.79 16.25
N ASN A 212 6.12 -26.95 15.72
CA ASN A 212 5.74 -26.59 14.36
C ASN A 212 5.24 -25.15 14.23
N VAL A 213 4.86 -24.51 15.35
CA VAL A 213 4.35 -23.13 15.37
C VAL A 213 5.22 -22.26 16.28
N THR A 214 5.92 -21.29 15.68
CA THR A 214 6.64 -20.25 16.42
C THR A 214 5.73 -19.06 16.63
N PHE A 215 5.09 -18.95 17.80
CA PHE A 215 4.27 -17.79 18.16
C PHE A 215 4.92 -17.01 19.31
N LYS A 216 5.39 -15.80 19.05
CA LYS A 216 6.24 -15.03 19.98
C LYS A 216 5.76 -13.60 20.18
N LEU A 217 5.83 -13.11 21.41
CA LEU A 217 5.38 -11.77 21.80
C LEU A 217 6.49 -10.96 22.50
N PRO A 218 7.58 -10.59 21.80
CA PRO A 218 8.74 -9.90 22.40
C PRO A 218 8.47 -8.48 22.90
N SER A 219 7.36 -7.85 22.48
CA SER A 219 7.00 -6.48 22.86
C SER A 219 5.71 -6.47 23.68
N ILE A 220 5.84 -6.32 25.00
CA ILE A 220 4.70 -6.17 25.91
C ILE A 220 4.30 -4.70 25.97
N VAL A 221 3.04 -4.41 25.67
CA VAL A 221 2.47 -3.05 25.61
C VAL A 221 1.05 -3.06 26.17
N GLN A 222 0.49 -1.86 26.39
CA GLN A 222 -0.89 -1.66 26.86
C GLN A 222 -1.20 -2.39 28.17
N CYS A 223 -0.24 -2.50 29.07
CA CYS A 223 -0.51 -2.97 30.43
C CYS A 223 -1.13 -1.84 31.25
N ASP A 224 -2.12 -2.16 32.07
CA ASP A 224 -2.73 -1.22 33.01
C ASP A 224 -1.75 -0.79 34.12
N SER A 225 -0.77 -1.64 34.42
CA SER A 225 0.14 -1.50 35.55
C SER A 225 1.49 -2.19 35.29
N SER A 226 2.51 -1.80 36.07
CA SER A 226 3.83 -2.43 36.03
C SER A 226 3.79 -3.88 36.52
N GLU A 227 2.82 -4.18 37.39
CA GLU A 227 2.53 -5.49 37.96
C GLU A 227 2.03 -6.43 36.87
N THR A 228 1.09 -5.99 36.03
CA THR A 228 0.62 -6.77 34.88
C THR A 228 1.74 -7.01 33.87
N GLU A 229 2.57 -5.99 33.60
CA GLU A 229 3.72 -6.17 32.70
C GLU A 229 4.69 -7.22 33.24
N LYS A 230 5.05 -7.17 34.53
CA LYS A 230 5.90 -8.18 35.19
C LYS A 230 5.25 -9.57 35.14
N PHE A 231 3.94 -9.64 35.37
CA PHE A 231 3.19 -10.90 35.28
C PHE A 231 3.30 -11.50 33.87
N LEU A 232 3.13 -10.70 32.82
CA LEU A 232 3.32 -11.14 31.44
C LEU A 232 4.76 -11.55 31.14
N ARG A 233 5.76 -10.74 31.52
CA ARG A 233 7.19 -11.07 31.31
C ARG A 233 7.60 -12.40 31.92
N ASN A 234 6.96 -12.80 33.01
CA ASN A 234 7.21 -14.07 33.69
C ASN A 234 6.53 -15.28 33.02
N GLN A 235 5.71 -15.08 31.98
CA GLN A 235 5.12 -16.18 31.22
C GLN A 235 6.13 -16.81 30.25
N PRO A 236 6.13 -18.13 30.06
CA PRO A 236 7.12 -18.82 29.23
C PRO A 236 7.09 -18.39 27.75
N TYR A 237 5.89 -18.02 27.24
CA TYR A 237 5.69 -17.57 25.86
C TYR A 237 6.08 -16.10 25.62
N MET A 238 6.50 -15.36 26.66
CA MET A 238 6.88 -13.95 26.60
C MET A 238 8.39 -13.71 26.61
N GLN A 239 9.22 -14.75 26.84
CA GLN A 239 10.69 -14.64 26.87
C GLN A 239 11.35 -14.62 25.48
N ALA A 240 10.62 -14.15 24.47
CA ALA A 240 11.05 -14.22 23.08
C ALA A 240 11.99 -13.06 22.70
N GLN A 241 12.96 -13.33 21.83
CA GLN A 241 13.70 -12.29 21.14
C GLN A 241 12.88 -11.72 19.97
N ARG A 242 13.10 -10.44 19.65
CA ARG A 242 12.58 -9.84 18.41
C ARG A 242 13.18 -10.59 17.21
N MET A 243 12.39 -10.75 16.16
CA MET A 243 12.84 -11.34 14.90
C MET A 243 12.64 -10.37 13.74
N THR A 244 13.60 -10.33 12.82
CA THR A 244 13.47 -9.57 11.58
C THR A 244 12.51 -10.25 10.61
N TRP A 245 12.17 -9.57 9.52
CA TRP A 245 11.38 -10.16 8.44
C TRP A 245 12.15 -11.27 7.71
N ASP A 246 13.43 -11.09 7.43
CA ASP A 246 14.27 -12.11 6.78
C ASP A 246 14.28 -13.44 7.55
N GLN A 247 14.30 -13.37 8.89
CA GLN A 247 14.21 -14.54 9.76
C GLN A 247 12.81 -15.17 9.71
N GLN A 248 11.75 -14.35 9.68
CA GLN A 248 10.38 -14.85 9.56
C GLN A 248 10.13 -15.52 8.21
N TYR A 249 10.67 -14.96 7.12
CA TYR A 249 10.56 -15.50 5.76
C TYR A 249 11.19 -16.88 5.59
N GLN A 250 12.03 -17.35 6.50
CA GLN A 250 12.53 -18.74 6.47
C GLN A 250 11.43 -19.80 6.73
N ASN A 251 10.25 -19.38 7.17
CA ASN A 251 9.14 -20.25 7.51
C ASN A 251 8.12 -20.30 6.36
N ARG A 252 7.62 -21.49 6.06
CA ARG A 252 6.67 -21.72 4.97
C ARG A 252 5.35 -21.01 5.18
N TYR A 253 4.94 -20.77 6.43
CA TYR A 253 3.69 -20.09 6.75
C TYR A 253 3.91 -18.86 7.63
N ILE A 254 3.27 -17.75 7.27
CA ILE A 254 3.27 -16.52 8.07
C ILE A 254 1.87 -16.32 8.61
N ILE A 255 1.76 -16.27 9.94
CA ILE A 255 0.50 -16.05 10.63
C ILE A 255 0.26 -14.54 10.72
N SER A 256 -0.98 -14.12 10.49
CA SER A 256 -1.44 -12.75 10.75
C SER A 256 -2.61 -12.74 11.72
N VAL A 257 -2.44 -12.01 12.82
CA VAL A 257 -3.43 -11.81 13.87
C VAL A 257 -3.57 -10.32 14.13
N ASP A 258 -4.80 -9.84 14.15
CA ASP A 258 -5.13 -8.43 14.38
C ASP A 258 -4.52 -7.91 15.70
N GLY A 259 -4.20 -6.61 15.69
CA GLY A 259 -3.78 -5.86 16.86
C GLY A 259 -4.92 -4.98 17.35
N ASN A 260 -4.62 -3.74 17.72
CA ASN A 260 -5.67 -2.74 17.98
C ASN A 260 -6.54 -2.51 16.76
N GLY A 261 -5.96 -2.60 15.55
CA GLY A 261 -6.62 -2.61 14.26
C GLY A 261 -6.33 -3.89 13.48
N PRO A 262 -6.93 -4.04 12.28
CA PRO A 262 -6.56 -5.13 11.39
C PRO A 262 -5.08 -5.02 10.99
N THR A 263 -4.41 -6.17 10.84
CA THR A 263 -3.01 -6.15 10.38
C THR A 263 -2.91 -5.63 8.96
N CYS A 264 -2.37 -4.43 8.78
CA CYS A 264 -2.08 -3.85 7.46
C CYS A 264 -0.72 -4.37 6.93
N THR A 265 0.39 -3.87 7.47
CA THR A 265 1.73 -4.18 6.97
C THR A 265 2.07 -5.68 6.99
N ARG A 266 1.74 -6.42 8.06
CA ARG A 266 2.05 -7.86 8.14
C ARG A 266 1.37 -8.69 7.03
N VAL A 267 0.13 -8.35 6.66
CA VAL A 267 -0.57 -9.04 5.57
C VAL A 267 0.09 -8.71 4.24
N ALA A 268 0.36 -7.42 3.98
CA ALA A 268 1.06 -7.00 2.77
C ALA A 268 2.41 -7.72 2.59
N LEU A 269 3.21 -7.81 3.66
CA LEU A 269 4.51 -8.46 3.65
C LEU A 269 4.43 -9.99 3.50
N ALA A 270 3.37 -10.61 4.03
CA ALA A 270 3.12 -12.03 3.80
C ALA A 270 2.72 -12.30 2.33
N LEU A 271 1.89 -11.43 1.73
CA LEU A 271 1.50 -11.54 0.32
C LEU A 271 2.68 -11.35 -0.63
N LEU A 272 3.63 -10.47 -0.29
CA LEU A 272 4.87 -10.26 -1.03
C LEU A 272 5.85 -11.43 -0.91
N SER A 273 5.87 -12.10 0.24
CA SER A 273 6.83 -13.18 0.52
C SER A 273 6.60 -14.44 -0.34
N ASN A 274 7.56 -15.37 -0.33
CA ASN A 274 7.41 -16.74 -0.83
C ASN A 274 6.73 -17.67 0.18
N SER A 275 6.17 -17.15 1.28
CA SER A 275 5.45 -17.92 2.30
C SER A 275 3.93 -17.89 2.04
N VAL A 276 3.20 -18.82 2.65
CA VAL A 276 1.73 -18.83 2.62
C VAL A 276 1.18 -18.10 3.83
N LEU A 277 0.36 -17.07 3.58
CA LEU A 277 -0.34 -16.34 4.62
C LEU A 277 -1.39 -17.23 5.30
N MET A 278 -1.37 -17.27 6.63
CA MET A 278 -2.42 -17.80 7.49
C MET A 278 -3.08 -16.65 8.25
N LYS A 279 -4.25 -16.20 7.80
CA LYS A 279 -4.89 -14.98 8.33
C LYS A 279 -6.04 -15.36 9.26
N TYR A 280 -6.01 -14.86 10.49
CA TYR A 280 -7.16 -14.96 11.39
C TYR A 280 -8.38 -14.22 10.81
N ASN A 281 -9.53 -14.85 10.96
CA ASN A 281 -10.81 -14.23 10.66
C ASN A 281 -11.04 -13.06 11.60
N SER A 282 -11.56 -11.97 11.06
CA SER A 282 -11.81 -10.73 11.77
C SER A 282 -12.84 -9.91 10.99
N ASN A 283 -13.70 -9.19 11.70
CA ASN A 283 -14.61 -8.23 11.09
C ASN A 283 -13.92 -6.90 10.77
N TRP A 284 -12.62 -6.79 11.04
CA TRP A 284 -11.84 -5.61 10.75
C TRP A 284 -11.09 -5.74 9.43
N ILE A 285 -11.23 -4.70 8.62
CA ILE A 285 -10.73 -4.70 7.25
C ILE A 285 -9.99 -3.42 6.92
N VAL A 286 -9.08 -3.55 5.96
CA VAL A 286 -8.40 -2.47 5.24
C VAL A 286 -8.81 -2.53 3.77
N TYR A 287 -8.51 -1.49 2.98
CA TYR A 287 -9.05 -1.31 1.62
C TYR A 287 -8.86 -2.52 0.68
N TYR A 288 -7.77 -3.29 0.84
CA TYR A 288 -7.46 -4.44 -0.03
C TYR A 288 -8.00 -5.78 0.48
N HIS A 289 -8.51 -5.88 1.72
CA HIS A 289 -8.97 -7.18 2.25
C HIS A 289 -10.11 -7.79 1.43
N ARG A 290 -10.98 -6.97 0.83
CA ARG A 290 -12.07 -7.45 -0.04
C ARG A 290 -11.59 -8.13 -1.31
N ALA A 291 -10.36 -7.86 -1.75
CA ALA A 291 -9.76 -8.53 -2.91
C ALA A 291 -9.17 -9.91 -2.56
N LEU A 292 -8.94 -10.19 -1.27
CA LEU A 292 -8.30 -11.43 -0.83
C LEU A 292 -9.31 -12.55 -0.64
N ILE A 293 -9.14 -13.64 -1.38
CA ILE A 293 -10.03 -14.79 -1.39
C ILE A 293 -9.41 -15.94 -0.57
N PRO A 294 -10.12 -16.49 0.44
CA PRO A 294 -9.68 -17.65 1.20
C PRO A 294 -9.39 -18.86 0.30
N TYR A 295 -8.33 -19.61 0.62
CA TYR A 295 -7.79 -20.75 -0.15
C TYR A 295 -7.30 -20.42 -1.57
N TYR A 296 -7.40 -19.16 -1.99
CA TYR A 296 -6.85 -18.67 -3.25
C TYR A 296 -5.63 -17.79 -3.02
N ASN A 297 -5.69 -16.86 -2.05
CA ASN A 297 -4.57 -15.99 -1.68
C ASN A 297 -3.96 -16.33 -0.30
N TYR A 298 -4.73 -16.96 0.59
CA TYR A 298 -4.30 -17.25 1.96
C TYR A 298 -5.12 -18.40 2.57
N PHE A 299 -4.64 -18.97 3.67
CA PHE A 299 -5.44 -19.89 4.49
C PHE A 299 -6.20 -19.14 5.59
N PRO A 300 -7.54 -19.27 5.67
CA PRO A 300 -8.33 -18.65 6.72
C PRO A 300 -8.21 -19.43 8.04
N VAL A 301 -8.04 -18.72 9.14
CA VAL A 301 -7.90 -19.28 10.49
C VAL A 301 -9.05 -18.79 11.36
N LYS A 302 -9.92 -19.68 11.83
CA LYS A 302 -11.03 -19.33 12.74
C LYS A 302 -10.62 -19.43 14.20
N ASN A 303 -9.79 -20.42 14.53
CA ASN A 303 -9.29 -20.68 15.88
C ASN A 303 -7.83 -21.17 15.83
N HIS A 304 -7.21 -21.35 16.98
CA HIS A 304 -5.79 -21.76 17.04
C HIS A 304 -5.55 -23.13 16.38
N ASP A 305 -6.42 -24.12 16.63
CA ASP A 305 -6.32 -25.49 16.09
C ASP A 305 -6.28 -25.52 14.55
N ASP A 306 -6.93 -24.56 13.89
CA ASP A 306 -6.91 -24.46 12.44
C ASP A 306 -5.50 -24.34 11.87
N ILE A 307 -4.57 -23.66 12.55
CA ILE A 307 -3.18 -23.52 12.06
C ILE A 307 -2.54 -24.89 11.89
N GLU A 308 -2.58 -25.72 12.93
CA GLU A 308 -1.99 -27.06 12.89
C GLU A 308 -2.68 -27.93 11.87
N ARG A 309 -4.02 -27.94 11.87
CA ARG A 309 -4.83 -28.70 10.91
C ARG A 309 -4.51 -28.32 9.46
N LEU A 310 -4.38 -27.03 9.16
CA LEU A 310 -4.03 -26.55 7.82
C LEU A 310 -2.62 -26.99 7.42
N MET A 311 -1.65 -26.90 8.34
CA MET A 311 -0.28 -27.37 8.11
C MET A 311 -0.26 -28.89 7.85
N GLU A 312 -0.91 -29.68 8.69
CA GLU A 312 -0.98 -31.14 8.53
C GLU A 312 -1.63 -31.53 7.20
N THR A 313 -2.73 -30.86 6.84
CA THR A 313 -3.49 -31.16 5.62
C THR A 313 -2.69 -30.83 4.35
N PHE A 314 -1.97 -29.70 4.33
CA PHE A 314 -1.41 -29.14 3.09
C PHE A 314 0.12 -29.11 3.03
N SER A 315 0.83 -29.52 4.08
CA SER A 315 2.31 -29.45 4.11
C SER A 315 3.02 -30.27 3.03
N HIS A 316 2.36 -31.29 2.50
CA HIS A 316 2.87 -32.16 1.44
C HIS A 316 2.40 -31.75 0.03
N ASP A 317 1.45 -30.83 -0.07
CA ASP A 317 0.89 -30.36 -1.35
C ASP A 317 1.60 -29.07 -1.81
N LEU A 318 2.86 -29.20 -2.22
CA LEU A 318 3.68 -28.06 -2.64
C LEU A 318 3.09 -27.30 -3.83
N ASP A 319 2.33 -27.97 -4.70
CA ASP A 319 1.73 -27.33 -5.86
C ASP A 319 0.57 -26.42 -5.44
N LEU A 320 -0.28 -26.85 -4.51
CA LEU A 320 -1.29 -25.97 -3.90
C LEU A 320 -0.65 -24.78 -3.19
N LEU A 321 0.42 -25.00 -2.42
CA LEU A 321 1.08 -23.91 -1.70
C LEU A 321 1.70 -22.89 -2.67
N ARG A 322 2.32 -23.34 -3.77
CA ARG A 322 2.82 -22.48 -4.85
C ARG A 322 1.70 -21.73 -5.55
N PHE A 323 0.55 -22.37 -5.78
CA PHE A 323 -0.61 -21.73 -6.36
C PHE A 323 -1.11 -20.58 -5.49
N ILE A 324 -1.31 -20.83 -4.19
CA ILE A 324 -1.75 -19.81 -3.23
C ILE A 324 -0.75 -18.67 -3.16
N ASN A 325 0.55 -18.99 -3.04
CA ASN A 325 1.60 -17.98 -2.97
C ASN A 325 1.69 -17.13 -4.25
N SER A 326 1.60 -17.75 -5.43
CA SER A 326 1.65 -17.03 -6.71
C SER A 326 0.48 -16.05 -6.85
N ASN A 327 -0.72 -16.47 -6.44
CA ASN A 327 -1.89 -15.58 -6.41
C ASN A 327 -1.73 -14.46 -5.37
N ALA A 328 -1.21 -14.76 -4.18
CA ALA A 328 -0.92 -13.75 -3.16
C ALA A 328 0.04 -12.66 -3.68
N LYS A 329 1.14 -13.06 -4.32
CA LYS A 329 2.11 -12.15 -4.95
C LYS A 329 1.51 -11.33 -6.07
N ARG A 330 0.64 -11.94 -6.88
CA ARG A 330 -0.09 -11.23 -7.93
C ARG A 330 -0.95 -10.12 -7.34
N GLU A 331 -1.77 -10.43 -6.32
CA GLU A 331 -2.59 -9.43 -5.64
C GLU A 331 -1.74 -8.36 -4.96
N PHE A 332 -0.60 -8.72 -4.37
CA PHE A 332 0.34 -7.74 -3.83
C PHE A 332 0.80 -6.75 -4.91
N ARG A 333 1.29 -7.24 -6.04
CA ARG A 333 1.77 -6.40 -7.16
C ARG A 333 0.67 -5.51 -7.73
N LEU A 334 -0.56 -6.00 -7.77
CA LEU A 334 -1.71 -5.25 -8.26
C LEU A 334 -2.14 -4.16 -7.28
N LEU A 335 -2.19 -4.44 -5.98
CA LEU A 335 -2.82 -3.54 -5.00
C LEU A 335 -1.83 -2.57 -4.35
N PHE A 336 -0.56 -2.96 -4.21
CA PHE A 336 0.41 -2.20 -3.43
C PHE A 336 1.40 -1.40 -4.26
N ASN A 337 1.41 -1.52 -5.59
CA ASN A 337 2.27 -0.64 -6.38
C ASN A 337 1.81 0.82 -6.20
N ARG A 338 2.79 1.73 -6.24
CA ARG A 338 2.59 3.17 -6.01
C ARG A 338 1.41 3.74 -6.78
N ARG A 339 1.32 3.36 -8.04
CA ARG A 339 0.32 3.86 -8.97
C ARG A 339 -1.09 3.46 -8.56
N ASN A 340 -1.31 2.18 -8.26
CA ASN A 340 -2.63 1.68 -7.89
C ASN A 340 -3.06 2.14 -6.50
N VAL A 341 -2.11 2.34 -5.58
CA VAL A 341 -2.38 2.99 -4.28
C VAL A 341 -2.87 4.43 -4.48
N GLN A 342 -2.19 5.22 -5.32
CA GLN A 342 -2.63 6.57 -5.68
C GLN A 342 -4.01 6.56 -6.35
N ARG A 343 -4.22 5.69 -7.34
CA ARG A 343 -5.50 5.57 -8.05
C ARG A 343 -6.63 5.16 -7.12
N MET A 344 -6.39 4.23 -6.20
CA MET A 344 -7.38 3.80 -5.21
C MET A 344 -7.87 4.98 -4.35
N PHE A 345 -6.92 5.79 -3.86
CA PHE A 345 -7.27 7.00 -3.10
C PHE A 345 -8.02 8.01 -3.97
N ALA A 346 -7.59 8.20 -5.22
CA ALA A 346 -8.24 9.09 -6.16
C ALA A 346 -9.68 8.67 -6.50
N VAL A 347 -9.95 7.37 -6.65
CA VAL A 347 -11.32 6.85 -6.83
C VAL A 347 -12.17 7.22 -5.61
N ALA A 348 -11.69 6.96 -4.39
CA ALA A 348 -12.43 7.28 -3.18
C ALA A 348 -12.83 8.76 -3.11
N LEU A 349 -11.89 9.67 -3.41
CA LEU A 349 -12.16 11.11 -3.42
C LEU A 349 -13.10 11.55 -4.55
N ASN A 350 -12.90 11.02 -5.77
CA ASN A 350 -13.71 11.39 -6.93
C ASN A 350 -15.18 10.95 -6.76
N GLU A 351 -15.39 9.76 -6.18
CA GLU A 351 -16.74 9.25 -5.88
C GLU A 351 -17.38 10.01 -4.71
N LEU A 352 -16.63 10.31 -3.64
CA LEU A 352 -17.16 11.12 -2.55
C LEU A 352 -17.55 12.53 -3.03
N TYR A 353 -16.76 13.14 -3.91
CA TYR A 353 -17.10 14.40 -4.56
C TYR A 353 -18.39 14.27 -5.38
N ALA A 354 -18.54 13.21 -6.18
CA ALA A 354 -19.73 12.98 -6.99
C ALA A 354 -21.01 12.81 -6.15
N ILE A 355 -20.91 12.29 -4.92
CA ILE A 355 -22.08 12.23 -4.00
C ILE A 355 -22.63 13.62 -3.70
N PHE A 356 -21.78 14.64 -3.57
CA PHE A 356 -22.20 16.02 -3.26
C PHE A 356 -22.51 16.87 -4.49
N PHE A 357 -21.75 16.70 -5.58
CA PHE A 357 -21.81 17.59 -6.75
C PHE A 357 -22.32 16.91 -8.04
N GLY A 358 -22.64 15.61 -7.97
CA GLY A 358 -23.04 14.78 -9.11
C GLY A 358 -21.88 14.39 -10.03
N HIS A 359 -22.19 13.54 -11.02
CA HIS A 359 -21.27 13.14 -12.09
C HIS A 359 -21.13 14.24 -13.15
N ASN A 360 -20.53 15.36 -12.76
CA ASN A 360 -20.31 16.50 -13.64
C ASN A 360 -19.07 16.31 -14.54
N THR A 361 -18.73 17.32 -15.35
CA THR A 361 -17.57 17.27 -16.25
C THR A 361 -16.25 17.00 -15.51
N ILE A 362 -16.06 17.58 -14.32
CA ILE A 362 -14.85 17.38 -13.51
C ILE A 362 -14.74 15.91 -13.07
N TYR A 363 -15.85 15.30 -12.63
CA TYR A 363 -15.89 13.89 -12.28
C TYR A 363 -15.47 12.99 -13.45
N GLU A 364 -16.01 13.23 -14.65
CA GLU A 364 -15.69 12.43 -15.84
C GLU A 364 -14.25 12.63 -16.32
N GLU A 365 -13.73 13.86 -16.22
CA GLU A 365 -12.32 14.14 -16.50
C GLU A 365 -11.39 13.42 -15.53
N ASN A 366 -11.67 13.50 -14.23
CA ASN A 366 -10.93 12.76 -13.20
C ASN A 366 -11.02 11.26 -13.44
N ARG A 367 -12.22 10.71 -13.70
CA ARG A 367 -12.42 9.29 -13.98
C ARG A 367 -11.60 8.85 -15.19
N ARG A 368 -11.57 9.65 -16.27
CA ARG A 368 -10.73 9.39 -17.44
C ARG A 368 -9.24 9.39 -17.06
N CYS A 369 -8.78 10.37 -16.28
CA CYS A 369 -7.38 10.45 -15.81
C CYS A 369 -6.98 9.27 -14.90
N ILE A 370 -7.85 8.88 -13.97
CA ILE A 370 -7.64 7.72 -13.07
C ILE A 370 -7.65 6.41 -13.87
N SER A 371 -8.47 6.33 -14.91
CA SER A 371 -8.55 5.16 -15.79
C SER A 371 -7.34 5.02 -16.71
N ARG A 372 -6.51 6.06 -16.85
CA ARG A 372 -5.28 5.96 -17.63
C ARG A 372 -4.33 4.95 -17.00
N VAL A 373 -3.97 4.02 -17.85
CA VAL A 373 -3.04 2.94 -17.60
C VAL A 373 -1.63 3.48 -17.71
N ALA A 374 -0.78 3.06 -16.76
CA ALA A 374 0.62 3.44 -16.72
C ALA A 374 1.46 2.17 -16.57
N HIS A 375 2.43 1.94 -17.47
CA HIS A 375 3.36 0.82 -17.34
C HIS A 375 4.48 1.13 -16.35
N LEU A 376 4.92 2.39 -16.30
CA LEU A 376 5.94 2.88 -15.38
C LEU A 376 5.42 4.00 -14.49
N ASP A 377 6.16 4.31 -13.44
CA ASP A 377 6.07 5.55 -12.67
C ASP A 377 7.50 6.11 -12.55
N ILE A 378 7.70 7.41 -12.75
CA ILE A 378 9.03 7.98 -12.89
C ILE A 378 9.20 9.13 -11.90
N ASP A 379 10.18 9.02 -11.01
CA ASP A 379 10.66 10.17 -10.24
C ASP A 379 11.91 10.74 -10.92
N THR A 380 11.95 12.05 -11.10
CA THR A 380 13.12 12.75 -11.65
C THR A 380 13.58 13.84 -10.70
N HIS A 381 14.87 13.84 -10.39
CA HIS A 381 15.50 14.93 -9.65
C HIS A 381 15.95 16.01 -10.63
N PHE A 382 15.37 17.21 -10.52
CA PHE A 382 15.84 18.37 -11.27
C PHE A 382 16.67 19.28 -10.38
N SER A 383 17.70 19.89 -10.97
CA SER A 383 18.49 20.92 -10.34
C SER A 383 17.61 22.01 -9.74
N ASN A 384 17.89 22.43 -8.51
CA ASN A 384 17.22 23.53 -7.79
C ASN A 384 15.72 23.36 -7.52
N ILE A 385 15.09 22.30 -8.02
CA ILE A 385 13.66 22.01 -7.83
C ILE A 385 13.48 20.78 -6.94
N GLY A 386 14.37 19.80 -7.06
CA GLY A 386 14.28 18.53 -6.35
C GLY A 386 13.49 17.48 -7.11
N ASP A 387 12.95 16.51 -6.37
CA ASP A 387 12.24 15.36 -6.93
C ASP A 387 10.86 15.76 -7.47
N LYS A 388 10.55 15.33 -8.70
CA LYS A 388 9.25 15.49 -9.37
C LYS A 388 8.79 14.15 -9.91
N GLN A 389 7.51 13.84 -9.74
CA GLN A 389 6.89 12.63 -10.27
C GLN A 389 6.31 12.89 -11.67
N PHE A 390 6.57 11.97 -12.59
CA PHE A 390 6.05 11.95 -13.96
C PHE A 390 5.34 10.64 -14.20
N TRP A 391 4.30 10.74 -15.02
CA TRP A 391 3.54 9.60 -15.46
C TRP A 391 4.08 9.16 -16.83
N PRO A 392 3.86 7.91 -17.23
CA PRO A 392 4.14 7.49 -18.60
C PRO A 392 3.32 8.36 -19.56
N ASP A 393 3.91 8.65 -20.71
CA ASP A 393 3.50 9.66 -21.70
C ASP A 393 3.73 11.13 -21.29
N HIS A 394 4.19 11.40 -20.06
CA HIS A 394 4.63 12.74 -19.71
C HIS A 394 6.07 12.97 -20.17
N LYS A 395 6.28 14.12 -20.79
CA LYS A 395 7.62 14.66 -21.02
C LYS A 395 8.27 14.95 -19.67
N ILE A 396 9.37 14.25 -19.38
CA ILE A 396 10.22 14.52 -18.22
C ILE A 396 10.99 15.79 -18.53
N TYR A 397 10.42 16.92 -18.14
CA TYR A 397 10.97 18.24 -18.43
C TYR A 397 10.58 19.24 -17.36
N CYS A 398 11.51 20.13 -17.02
CA CYS A 398 11.24 21.27 -16.17
C CYS A 398 11.89 22.54 -16.72
N ASN A 399 11.11 23.61 -16.86
CA ASN A 399 11.51 24.85 -17.54
C ASN A 399 12.84 25.40 -17.02
N GLY A 400 13.90 25.25 -17.84
CA GLY A 400 15.24 25.77 -17.57
C GLY A 400 16.06 25.00 -16.53
N GLN A 401 15.55 23.89 -15.99
CA GLN A 401 16.31 23.00 -15.11
C GLN A 401 16.74 21.75 -15.84
N PHE A 402 17.87 21.17 -15.41
CA PHE A 402 18.40 19.94 -15.99
C PHE A 402 18.10 18.75 -15.08
N ILE A 403 18.13 17.57 -15.70
CA ILE A 403 17.95 16.30 -15.00
C ILE A 403 19.28 15.93 -14.32
N GLU A 404 19.25 15.76 -13.00
CA GLU A 404 20.39 15.24 -12.22
C GLU A 404 20.30 13.73 -12.03
N GLY A 405 19.09 13.17 -12.01
CA GLY A 405 18.89 11.74 -11.94
C GLY A 405 17.43 11.31 -12.00
N ILE A 406 17.22 10.00 -12.12
CA ILE A 406 15.92 9.37 -12.39
C ILE A 406 15.79 8.09 -11.56
N THR A 407 14.59 7.84 -11.02
CA THR A 407 14.13 6.55 -10.54
C THR A 407 12.92 6.11 -11.36
N ILE A 408 12.86 4.84 -11.75
CA ILE A 408 11.75 4.28 -12.52
C ILE A 408 11.17 3.09 -11.77
N TYR A 409 9.88 3.13 -11.46
CA TYR A 409 9.15 2.05 -10.82
C TYR A 409 8.21 1.36 -11.83
N PRO A 410 7.97 0.06 -11.69
CA PRO A 410 6.86 -0.59 -12.39
C PRO A 410 5.52 -0.06 -11.84
N ALA A 411 4.65 0.39 -12.74
CA ALA A 411 3.25 0.72 -12.43
C ALA A 411 2.27 -0.39 -12.87
N SER A 412 2.78 -1.39 -13.58
CA SER A 412 2.07 -2.58 -14.03
C SER A 412 2.51 -3.82 -13.25
N ALA A 413 1.57 -4.71 -12.91
CA ALA A 413 1.89 -6.00 -12.28
C ALA A 413 2.63 -6.98 -13.20
N LEU A 414 2.68 -6.72 -14.53
CA LEU A 414 3.46 -7.52 -15.47
C LEU A 414 4.96 -7.24 -15.41
N ILE A 415 5.33 -6.04 -14.98
CA ILE A 415 6.72 -5.62 -15.00
C ILE A 415 7.31 -5.93 -13.64
N ASP A 416 8.03 -7.06 -13.58
CA ASP A 416 8.92 -7.34 -12.46
C ASP A 416 10.02 -6.27 -12.46
N TRP A 417 10.19 -5.55 -11.36
CA TRP A 417 11.33 -4.66 -11.09
C TRP A 417 12.71 -5.16 -11.55
N TYR A 418 13.03 -6.46 -11.40
CA TYR A 418 14.29 -7.07 -11.86
C TYR A 418 14.39 -7.20 -13.38
N ASN A 419 13.29 -7.00 -14.10
CA ASN A 419 13.26 -7.00 -15.56
C ASN A 419 13.52 -5.62 -16.15
N MET A 420 13.68 -4.59 -15.33
CA MET A 420 14.03 -3.25 -15.76
C MET A 420 15.45 -2.95 -15.31
N GLU A 421 16.30 -2.51 -16.22
CA GLU A 421 17.67 -2.09 -15.95
C GLU A 421 17.89 -0.71 -16.57
N TYR A 422 18.49 0.23 -15.84
CA TYR A 422 18.79 1.55 -16.38
C TYR A 422 20.05 2.17 -15.81
N GLN A 423 20.65 3.05 -16.60
CA GLN A 423 21.91 3.75 -16.31
C GLN A 423 21.86 5.19 -16.82
N ALA A 424 22.63 6.05 -16.14
CA ALA A 424 22.86 7.42 -16.55
C ALA A 424 24.35 7.66 -16.82
N LYS A 425 24.65 8.59 -17.73
CA LYS A 425 25.99 9.15 -17.94
C LYS A 425 25.94 10.63 -17.60
N MET A 426 26.87 11.07 -16.76
CA MET A 426 26.94 12.44 -16.25
C MET A 426 27.87 13.30 -17.12
N GLU A 427 27.75 14.62 -17.04
CA GLU A 427 28.55 15.56 -17.85
C GLU A 427 30.06 15.49 -17.59
N ASN A 428 30.48 14.97 -16.44
CA ASN A 428 31.88 14.70 -16.12
C ASN A 428 32.39 13.36 -16.70
N GLY A 429 31.56 12.65 -17.48
CA GLY A 429 31.87 11.36 -18.08
C GLY A 429 31.59 10.14 -17.19
N THR A 430 31.18 10.34 -15.93
CA THR A 430 30.85 9.23 -15.01
C THR A 430 29.62 8.48 -15.51
N ILE A 431 29.71 7.15 -15.58
CA ILE A 431 28.57 6.27 -15.83
C ILE A 431 28.15 5.68 -14.49
N THR A 432 26.86 5.75 -14.17
CA THR A 432 26.33 5.20 -12.92
C THR A 432 26.32 3.69 -12.94
N GLU A 433 26.30 3.08 -11.75
CA GLU A 433 25.93 1.67 -11.65
C GLU A 433 24.55 1.42 -12.27
N CYS A 434 24.34 0.18 -12.72
CA CYS A 434 23.06 -0.23 -13.23
C CYS A 434 22.05 -0.32 -12.08
N ALA A 435 20.95 0.41 -12.19
CA ALA A 435 19.83 0.30 -11.28
C ALA A 435 18.77 -0.64 -11.86
N ASN A 436 18.09 -1.37 -10.97
CA ASN A 436 16.85 -2.06 -11.30
C ASN A 436 15.64 -1.18 -10.92
N GLY A 437 14.41 -1.62 -11.25
CA GLY A 437 13.18 -0.90 -10.91
C GLY A 437 13.16 -0.40 -9.46
N GLY A 438 13.00 0.90 -9.27
CA GLY A 438 13.02 1.59 -7.98
C GLY A 438 14.40 2.10 -7.51
N GLY A 439 15.49 1.74 -8.20
CA GLY A 439 16.82 2.28 -7.92
C GLY A 439 17.04 3.66 -8.55
N PHE A 440 17.83 4.53 -7.91
CA PHE A 440 18.13 5.86 -8.45
C PHE A 440 19.39 5.82 -9.32
N VAL A 441 19.34 6.40 -10.52
CA VAL A 441 20.53 6.69 -11.35
C VAL A 441 20.74 8.19 -11.44
N GLY A 442 21.98 8.62 -11.29
CA GLY A 442 22.39 10.02 -11.39
C GLY A 442 22.96 10.53 -10.07
N VAL A 443 22.74 11.81 -9.78
CA VAL A 443 23.12 12.45 -8.51
C VAL A 443 21.95 13.27 -7.95
N LYS A 444 21.98 13.58 -6.65
CA LYS A 444 21.03 14.51 -6.02
C LYS A 444 21.78 15.69 -5.41
N GLY A 445 21.40 16.90 -5.78
CA GLY A 445 21.90 18.15 -5.19
C GLY A 445 23.37 18.45 -5.45
N GLN A 446 24.00 17.74 -6.40
CA GLN A 446 25.39 17.96 -6.78
C GLN A 446 25.53 18.82 -8.04
N HIS A 447 24.41 19.22 -8.65
CA HIS A 447 24.39 20.05 -9.85
C HIS A 447 25.13 19.44 -11.05
N LEU A 448 25.32 18.12 -11.07
CA LEU A 448 25.86 17.42 -12.24
C LEU A 448 24.73 17.01 -13.17
N ARG A 449 24.87 17.37 -14.45
CA ARG A 449 23.85 17.12 -15.47
C ARG A 449 23.97 15.73 -16.07
N MET A 450 22.83 15.12 -16.39
CA MET A 450 22.79 13.92 -17.20
C MET A 450 22.98 14.26 -18.69
N THR A 451 23.89 13.55 -19.36
CA THR A 451 24.20 13.69 -20.80
C THR A 451 23.78 12.47 -21.62
N ALA A 452 23.65 11.31 -20.98
CA ALA A 452 23.06 10.12 -21.60
C ALA A 452 22.19 9.34 -20.63
N PHE A 453 21.22 8.63 -21.19
CA PHE A 453 20.34 7.72 -20.47
C PHE A 453 20.18 6.41 -21.26
N ARG A 454 20.11 5.28 -20.55
CA ARG A 454 19.86 3.97 -21.13
C ARG A 454 18.83 3.25 -20.29
N PHE A 455 17.81 2.70 -20.94
CA PHE A 455 16.80 1.86 -20.33
C PHE A 455 16.72 0.52 -21.07
N LEU A 456 16.75 -0.57 -20.34
CA LEU A 456 16.66 -1.93 -20.82
C LEU A 456 15.53 -2.67 -20.09
N ALA A 457 14.46 -2.97 -20.80
CA ALA A 457 13.52 -4.01 -20.45
C ALA A 457 14.02 -5.38 -20.93
N LYS A 458 14.00 -6.37 -20.02
CA LYS A 458 14.34 -7.76 -20.33
C LYS A 458 13.25 -8.41 -21.22
N PRO A 459 13.58 -9.48 -21.96
CA PRO A 459 12.68 -10.09 -22.96
C PRO A 459 11.33 -10.60 -22.44
N ASN A 460 11.18 -10.74 -21.12
CA ASN A 460 9.96 -11.20 -20.46
C ASN A 460 8.97 -10.06 -20.13
N ILE A 461 9.32 -8.80 -20.42
CA ILE A 461 8.38 -7.69 -20.40
C ILE A 461 7.65 -7.65 -21.75
N PRO A 462 6.31 -7.84 -21.79
CA PRO A 462 5.56 -7.96 -23.03
C PRO A 462 5.17 -6.59 -23.61
N CYS A 463 6.13 -5.68 -23.73
CA CYS A 463 5.94 -4.39 -24.40
C CYS A 463 7.20 -3.96 -25.13
N HIS A 464 7.02 -3.28 -26.26
CA HIS A 464 8.10 -2.58 -26.93
C HIS A 464 8.34 -1.23 -26.26
N ILE A 465 9.61 -0.90 -26.05
CA ILE A 465 10.00 0.33 -25.36
C ILE A 465 10.85 1.17 -26.27
N VAL A 466 10.38 2.38 -26.47
CA VAL A 466 11.03 3.43 -27.25
C VAL A 466 11.18 4.64 -26.34
N TYR A 467 12.31 5.33 -26.40
CA TYR A 467 12.47 6.58 -25.67
C TYR A 467 13.08 7.68 -26.53
N GLU A 468 12.48 8.86 -26.44
CA GLU A 468 12.90 10.10 -27.09
C GLU A 468 13.66 10.98 -26.08
N GLY A 469 14.79 11.53 -26.51
CA GLY A 469 15.49 12.60 -25.79
C GLY A 469 15.52 13.89 -26.60
N GLU A 470 15.28 15.02 -25.95
CA GLU A 470 15.59 16.36 -26.47
C GLU A 470 16.87 16.88 -25.80
N PHE A 471 17.83 17.33 -26.58
CA PHE A 471 19.11 17.87 -26.12
C PHE A 471 19.09 19.41 -26.06
N GLU A 472 20.09 20.03 -25.42
CA GLU A 472 20.21 21.50 -25.33
C GLU A 472 20.21 22.21 -26.70
N SER A 473 20.72 21.56 -27.76
CA SER A 473 20.64 22.07 -29.14
C SER A 473 19.23 22.12 -29.73
N GLY A 474 18.25 21.48 -29.07
CA GLY A 474 16.92 21.23 -29.62
C GLY A 474 16.85 19.98 -30.50
N LEU A 475 17.96 19.27 -30.71
CA LEU A 475 17.94 17.98 -31.41
C LEU A 475 17.08 16.98 -30.62
N LYS A 476 16.26 16.23 -31.35
CA LYS A 476 15.53 15.08 -30.83
C LYS A 476 16.13 13.79 -31.36
N LYS A 477 16.26 12.80 -30.50
CA LYS A 477 16.74 11.46 -30.85
C LYS A 477 15.84 10.42 -30.23
N ILE A 478 15.40 9.46 -31.04
CA ILE A 478 14.63 8.30 -30.62
C ILE A 478 15.58 7.10 -30.60
N VAL A 479 15.54 6.30 -29.54
CA VAL A 479 16.30 5.06 -29.45
C VAL A 479 15.43 3.92 -28.96
N ASN A 480 15.78 2.70 -29.39
CA ASN A 480 15.11 1.48 -28.96
C ASN A 480 15.65 1.01 -27.61
N ASN A 481 14.85 0.17 -26.95
CA ASN A 481 15.21 -0.60 -25.76
C ASN A 481 16.68 -1.04 -25.73
N GLY A 482 17.39 -0.68 -24.66
CA GLY A 482 18.77 -1.07 -24.40
C GLY A 482 19.84 -0.20 -25.06
N ASN A 483 19.50 0.81 -25.87
CA ASN A 483 20.48 1.68 -26.55
C ASN A 483 20.73 3.00 -25.82
N TRP A 484 21.91 3.57 -25.92
CA TRP A 484 22.19 4.87 -25.31
C TRP A 484 21.46 6.02 -26.04
N LEU A 485 20.65 6.76 -25.29
CA LEU A 485 20.14 8.07 -25.68
C LEU A 485 21.21 9.12 -25.39
N GLU A 486 22.10 9.35 -26.36
CA GLU A 486 23.17 10.36 -26.29
C GLU A 486 23.40 11.06 -27.64
N HIS A 487 23.92 12.29 -27.59
CA HIS A 487 24.35 13.03 -28.77
C HIS A 487 25.52 13.96 -28.43
N ASN A 488 26.72 13.71 -28.96
CA ASN A 488 27.90 14.60 -28.83
C ASN A 488 28.20 15.14 -27.41
N ASN A 489 27.88 14.37 -26.37
CA ASN A 489 27.92 14.79 -24.96
C ASN A 489 27.08 16.05 -24.63
N GLU A 490 26.10 16.39 -25.48
CA GLU A 490 25.09 17.39 -25.17
C GLU A 490 24.25 16.94 -23.98
N LYS A 491 23.75 17.92 -23.24
CA LYS A 491 22.96 17.67 -22.03
C LYS A 491 21.53 17.30 -22.40
N LEU A 492 20.97 16.34 -21.67
CA LEU A 492 19.59 15.93 -21.82
C LEU A 492 18.67 16.95 -21.14
N LYS A 493 17.78 17.53 -21.93
CA LYS A 493 16.78 18.51 -21.47
C LYS A 493 15.44 17.84 -21.19
N CYS A 494 15.06 16.88 -22.02
CA CYS A 494 13.79 16.17 -21.90
C CYS A 494 14.00 14.69 -22.19
N ILE A 495 13.24 13.83 -21.50
CA ILE A 495 13.11 12.41 -21.83
C ILE A 495 11.62 12.08 -21.90
N THR A 496 11.22 11.33 -22.92
CA THR A 496 9.91 10.69 -23.02
C THR A 496 10.13 9.19 -23.16
N ILE A 497 9.43 8.39 -22.36
CA ILE A 497 9.46 6.92 -22.46
C ILE A 497 8.08 6.47 -22.91
N GLU A 498 8.01 5.82 -24.05
CA GLU A 498 6.78 5.33 -24.67
C GLU A 498 6.76 3.80 -24.66
N PHE A 499 5.57 3.26 -24.42
CA PHE A 499 5.27 1.83 -24.43
C PHE A 499 4.36 1.54 -25.60
N GLU A 500 4.81 0.66 -26.48
CA GLU A 500 3.98 0.10 -27.54
C GLU A 500 3.57 -1.31 -27.13
N ASP A 501 2.25 -1.54 -27.00
CA ASP A 501 1.68 -2.87 -26.76
C ASP A 501 1.99 -3.79 -27.96
N ILE A 502 2.38 -5.03 -27.67
CA ILE A 502 2.72 -6.08 -28.67
C ILE A 502 1.46 -6.78 -29.19
#